data_AF-A0A2X4TX68-F1
#
_entry.id   AF-A0A2X4TX68-F1
#
_cell.length_a   1.000
_cell.length_b   1.000
_cell.length_c   1.000
_cell.angle_alpha   90.00
_cell.angle_beta   90.00
_cell.angle_gamma   90.00
#
_symmetry.space_group_name_H-M   'P 1'
#
loop_
_entity.id
_entity.type
_entity.pdbx_description
1 polymer ?
#
loop_
_entity_poly.entity_id
_entity_poly.type
_entity_poly.pdbx_seq_one_letter_code
_entity_poly.pdbx_strand_id
1 'polypeptide(L)'
;MKTIFSARFMQRMALTTALCAAFISTAHADDLNIKTMIPGVPQIDAESYILIDYNSGKVLAEQNADERRDPASLTKMMTSYVIGQAMKAGKFKETDLVTVGNDAWATGNPVF
;
A
#
# COMPACT_ATOMS: atom_id res chain seq x y z
N MET A 1 -74.43 -15.68 -5.41
CA MET A 1 -73.76 -15.06 -4.23
C MET A 1 -72.85 -13.95 -4.75
N LYS A 2 -73.27 -12.68 -4.67
CA LYS A 2 -72.49 -11.53 -5.20
C LYS A 2 -71.86 -10.80 -4.00
N THR A 3 -70.55 -10.91 -3.84
CA THR A 3 -69.80 -10.22 -2.79
C THR A 3 -69.68 -8.74 -3.14
N ILE A 4 -70.48 -7.90 -2.51
CA ILE A 4 -70.42 -6.43 -2.66
C ILE A 4 -69.34 -5.93 -1.70
N PHE A 5 -68.09 -5.88 -2.17
CA PHE A 5 -67.04 -5.17 -1.45
C PHE A 5 -67.27 -3.66 -1.59
N SER A 6 -67.40 -2.96 -0.46
CA SER A 6 -67.61 -1.50 -0.42
C SER A 6 -66.42 -0.75 -1.03
N ALA A 7 -66.69 0.28 -1.84
CA ALA A 7 -65.66 1.13 -2.45
C ALA A 7 -64.67 1.70 -1.42
N ARG A 8 -65.13 1.94 -0.18
CA ARG A 8 -64.30 2.40 0.95
C ARG A 8 -63.29 1.35 1.43
N PHE A 9 -63.63 0.07 1.32
CA PHE A 9 -62.73 -1.03 1.68
C PHE A 9 -61.62 -1.19 0.63
N MET A 10 -61.98 -1.08 -0.65
CA MET A 10 -61.03 -1.15 -1.77
C MET A 10 -60.06 0.03 -1.76
N GLN A 11 -60.55 1.23 -1.44
CA GLN A 11 -59.71 2.43 -1.32
C GLN A 11 -58.72 2.35 -0.16
N ARG A 12 -59.11 1.75 0.97
CA ARG A 12 -58.21 1.51 2.11
C ARG A 12 -57.12 0.51 1.78
N MET A 13 -57.47 -0.60 1.12
CA MET A 13 -56.47 -1.57 0.65
C MET A 13 -55.47 -0.96 -0.34
N ALA A 14 -55.95 -0.13 -1.27
CA ALA A 14 -55.09 0.56 -2.23
C ALA A 14 -54.15 1.55 -1.54
N LEU A 15 -54.65 2.29 -0.55
CA LEU A 15 -53.83 3.25 0.21
C LEU A 15 -52.77 2.55 1.05
N THR A 16 -53.08 1.41 1.67
CA THR A 16 -52.08 0.65 2.44
C THR A 16 -51.04 -0.02 1.55
N THR A 17 -51.40 -0.52 0.36
CA THR A 17 -50.41 -1.06 -0.59
C THR A 17 -49.49 0.03 -1.14
N ALA A 18 -50.03 1.21 -1.49
CA ALA A 18 -49.23 2.35 -1.91
C ALA A 18 -48.27 2.84 -0.81
N LEU A 19 -48.74 2.86 0.44
CA LEU A 19 -47.92 3.24 1.59
C LEU A 19 -46.81 2.20 1.85
N CYS A 20 -47.11 0.90 1.78
CA CYS A 20 -46.09 -0.15 1.90
C CYS A 20 -45.05 -0.09 0.78
N ALA A 21 -45.44 0.21 -0.45
CA ALA A 21 -44.50 0.36 -1.58
C ALA A 21 -43.56 1.56 -1.40
N ALA A 22 -44.03 2.66 -0.78
CA ALA A 22 -43.21 3.83 -0.48
C ALA A 22 -42.14 3.61 0.61
N PHE A 23 -42.28 2.55 1.42
CA PHE A 23 -41.30 2.15 2.44
C PHE A 23 -40.36 1.02 1.98
N ILE A 24 -40.45 0.57 0.72
CA ILE A 24 -39.45 -0.33 0.15
C ILE A 24 -38.21 0.51 -0.18
N SER A 25 -37.33 0.67 0.80
CA SER A 25 -35.96 1.11 0.54
C SER A 25 -35.32 0.11 -0.41
N THR A 26 -35.08 0.51 -1.65
CA THR A 26 -34.23 -0.23 -2.58
C THR A 26 -32.79 -0.13 -2.08
N ALA A 27 -32.37 -1.09 -1.26
CA ALA A 27 -30.96 -1.32 -0.99
C ALA A 27 -30.30 -1.73 -2.31
N HIS A 28 -29.68 -0.78 -3.00
CA HIS A 28 -28.75 -1.10 -4.08
C HIS A 28 -27.51 -1.70 -3.42
N ALA A 29 -27.26 -2.98 -3.66
CA ALA A 29 -25.94 -3.54 -3.42
C ALA A 29 -25.03 -2.93 -4.49
N ASP A 30 -24.05 -2.14 -4.08
CA ASP A 30 -22.96 -1.74 -4.97
C ASP A 30 -22.17 -3.02 -5.31
N ASP A 31 -22.36 -3.53 -6.52
CA ASP A 31 -21.51 -4.60 -7.06
C ASP A 31 -20.06 -4.15 -6.99
N LEU A 32 -19.21 -4.94 -6.34
CA LEU A 32 -17.77 -4.69 -6.25
C LEU A 32 -17.18 -4.59 -7.65
N ASN A 33 -16.98 -3.38 -8.15
CA ASN A 33 -16.31 -3.15 -9.43
C ASN A 33 -14.80 -3.41 -9.25
N ILE A 34 -14.40 -4.66 -9.45
CA ILE A 34 -13.00 -5.11 -9.32
C ILE A 34 -12.05 -4.30 -10.21
N LYS A 35 -12.53 -3.67 -11.29
CA LYS A 35 -11.68 -2.84 -12.16
C LYS A 35 -11.31 -1.49 -11.55
N THR A 36 -12.08 -0.97 -10.58
CA THR A 36 -11.85 0.34 -9.94
C THR A 36 -11.54 0.22 -8.45
N MET A 37 -11.40 -1.00 -7.94
CA MET A 37 -11.04 -1.24 -6.54
C MET A 37 -9.62 -0.76 -6.27
N ILE A 38 -9.45 0.08 -5.24
CA ILE A 38 -8.14 0.38 -4.66
C ILE A 38 -7.87 -0.69 -3.60
N PRO A 39 -6.81 -1.50 -3.72
CA PRO A 39 -6.50 -2.52 -2.73
C PRO A 39 -6.14 -1.87 -1.40
N GLY A 40 -6.64 -2.44 -0.30
CA GLY A 40 -6.19 -2.06 1.03
C GLY A 40 -4.73 -2.46 1.25
N VAL A 41 -3.96 -1.61 1.92
CA VAL A 41 -2.57 -1.91 2.28
C VAL A 41 -2.55 -2.85 3.49
N PRO A 42 -1.79 -3.96 3.47
CA PRO A 42 -1.67 -4.83 4.63
C PRO A 42 -1.01 -4.09 5.81
N GLN A 43 -1.36 -4.48 7.03
CA GLN A 43 -0.65 -3.99 8.21
C GLN A 43 0.75 -4.61 8.26
N ILE A 44 1.78 -3.77 8.39
CA ILE A 44 3.17 -4.17 8.51
C ILE A 44 3.64 -3.77 9.92
N ASP A 45 4.14 -4.74 10.67
CA ASP A 45 4.70 -4.50 12.00
C ASP A 45 6.13 -3.93 11.87
N ALA A 46 6.21 -2.65 11.51
CA ALA A 46 7.44 -1.89 11.37
C ALA A 46 7.18 -0.41 11.65
N GLU A 47 8.19 0.31 12.14
CA GLU A 47 8.08 1.75 12.42
C GLU A 47 7.90 2.61 11.15
N SER A 48 8.44 2.15 10.02
CA SER A 48 8.33 2.80 8.71
C SER A 48 8.53 1.81 7.56
N TYR A 49 7.87 2.04 6.42
CA TYR A 49 8.13 1.33 5.16
C TYR A 49 7.76 2.17 3.94
N ILE A 50 8.32 1.79 2.79
CA ILE A 50 7.93 2.30 1.48
C ILE A 50 8.02 1.18 0.44
N LEU A 51 7.03 1.10 -0.45
CA LEU A 51 6.99 0.20 -1.60
C LEU A 51 6.89 1.03 -2.88
N ILE A 52 7.84 0.86 -3.78
CA ILE A 52 7.98 1.68 -5.00
C ILE A 52 8.11 0.75 -6.21
N ASP A 53 7.44 1.10 -7.31
CA ASP A 53 7.75 0.53 -8.62
C ASP A 53 9.05 1.12 -9.17
N TYR A 54 10.04 0.27 -9.47
CA TYR A 54 11.38 0.71 -9.89
C TYR A 54 11.39 1.55 -11.17
N ASN A 55 10.57 1.18 -12.18
CA ASN A 55 10.63 1.82 -13.49
C ASN A 55 9.94 3.19 -13.51
N SER A 56 8.78 3.30 -12.86
CA SER A 56 7.97 4.52 -12.83
C SER A 56 8.29 5.44 -11.66
N GLY A 57 8.92 4.91 -10.61
CA GLY A 57 9.12 5.63 -9.34
C GLY A 57 7.82 5.82 -8.55
N LYS A 58 6.71 5.17 -8.94
CA LYS A 58 5.42 5.32 -8.26
C LYS A 58 5.45 4.65 -6.90
N VAL A 59 5.12 5.40 -5.85
CA VAL A 59 4.84 4.85 -4.51
C VAL A 59 3.52 4.08 -4.55
N LEU A 60 3.58 2.82 -4.17
CA LEU A 60 2.42 1.90 -4.15
C LEU A 60 1.82 1.80 -2.75
N ALA A 61 2.64 1.88 -1.71
CA ALA A 61 2.25 1.93 -0.31
C ALA A 61 3.39 2.53 0.52
N GLU A 62 3.08 3.28 1.57
CA GLU A 62 4.07 3.83 2.49
C GLU A 62 3.49 4.09 3.88
N GLN A 63 4.35 4.09 4.88
CA GLN A 63 4.05 4.54 6.24
C GLN A 63 5.33 5.16 6.82
N ASN A 64 5.24 6.42 7.27
CA ASN A 64 6.36 7.17 7.86
C ASN A 64 7.64 7.17 6.99
N ALA A 65 7.52 7.16 5.66
CA ALA A 65 8.67 6.95 4.76
C ALA A 65 9.73 8.08 4.79
N ASP A 66 9.31 9.32 5.09
CA ASP A 66 10.21 10.48 5.20
C ASP A 66 10.73 10.72 6.63
N GLU A 67 10.33 9.89 7.59
CA GLU A 67 10.77 10.02 8.97
C GLU A 67 12.26 9.68 9.09
N ARG A 68 13.02 10.54 9.77
CA ARG A 68 14.46 10.30 9.97
C ARG A 68 14.67 9.19 10.99
N ARG A 69 15.42 8.16 10.60
CA ARG A 69 15.73 7.00 11.43
C ARG A 69 17.19 6.59 11.29
N ASP A 70 17.69 5.80 12.24
CA ASP A 70 19.02 5.20 12.13
C ASP A 70 19.02 4.13 11.02
N PRO A 71 19.81 4.30 9.94
CA PRO A 71 19.87 3.33 8.85
C PRO A 71 20.66 2.07 9.20
N ALA A 72 21.45 2.06 10.28
CA ALA A 72 22.40 1.00 10.60
C ALA A 72 23.21 0.58 9.36
N SER A 73 23.25 -0.72 9.04
CA SER A 73 23.98 -1.23 7.87
C SER A 73 23.39 -0.84 6.51
N LEU A 74 22.18 -0.26 6.42
CA LEU A 74 21.68 0.30 5.16
C LEU A 74 22.57 1.44 4.64
N THR A 75 23.34 2.09 5.52
CA THR A 75 24.39 3.05 5.16
C THR A 75 25.33 2.49 4.09
N LYS A 76 25.62 1.18 4.10
CA LYS A 76 26.51 0.51 3.15
C LYS A 76 25.96 0.53 1.72
N MET A 77 24.66 0.74 1.50
CA MET A 77 24.12 0.95 0.15
C MET A 77 24.71 2.20 -0.50
N MET A 78 24.86 3.30 0.25
CA MET A 78 25.50 4.51 -0.26
C MET A 78 27.01 4.30 -0.49
N THR A 79 27.68 3.56 0.39
CA THR A 79 29.09 3.16 0.18
C THR A 79 29.26 2.42 -1.14
N SER A 80 28.44 1.39 -1.39
CA SER A 80 28.47 0.63 -2.64
C SER A 80 28.08 1.48 -3.85
N TYR A 81 27.12 2.40 -3.71
CA TYR A 81 26.74 3.32 -4.78
C TYR A 81 27.91 4.19 -5.24
N VAL A 82 28.65 4.80 -4.30
CA VAL A 82 29.82 5.63 -4.61
C VAL A 82 30.94 4.80 -5.24
N ILE A 83 31.20 3.59 -4.73
CA ILE A 83 32.16 2.63 -5.33
C ILE A 83 31.76 2.31 -6.77
N GLY A 84 30.50 1.95 -7.01
CA GLY A 84 29.99 1.64 -8.36
C GLY A 84 30.11 2.81 -9.33
N GLN A 85 29.85 4.03 -8.87
CA GLN A 85 30.03 5.23 -9.68
C GLN A 85 31.51 5.48 -10.03
N ALA A 86 32.43 5.23 -9.10
CA ALA A 86 33.87 5.33 -9.37
C ALA A 86 34.35 4.27 -10.37
N MET A 87 33.87 3.02 -10.26
CA MET A 87 34.12 1.97 -11.24
C MET A 87 33.57 2.32 -12.62
N LYS A 88 32.32 2.81 -12.68
CA LYS A 88 31.69 3.28 -13.93
C LYS A 88 32.48 4.42 -14.57
N ALA A 89 33.09 5.30 -13.77
CA ALA A 89 33.97 6.36 -14.23
C ALA A 89 35.41 5.90 -14.56
N GLY A 90 35.68 4.59 -14.50
CA GLY A 90 36.98 3.99 -14.84
C GLY A 90 38.09 4.31 -13.84
N LYS A 91 37.76 4.63 -12.59
CA LYS A 91 38.75 4.97 -11.56
C LYS A 91 39.57 3.77 -11.07
N PHE A 92 38.95 2.58 -11.06
CA PHE A 92 39.56 1.29 -10.73
C PHE A 92 38.68 0.16 -11.27
N LYS A 93 39.16 -1.07 -11.19
CA LYS A 93 38.48 -2.31 -11.63
C LYS A 93 38.34 -3.28 -10.46
N GLU A 94 37.45 -4.27 -10.62
CA GLU A 94 37.26 -5.34 -9.62
C GLU A 94 38.53 -6.16 -9.36
N THR A 95 39.42 -6.24 -10.35
CA THR A 95 40.68 -6.99 -10.26
C THR A 95 41.83 -6.20 -9.64
N ASP A 96 41.64 -4.91 -9.37
CA ASP A 96 42.69 -4.08 -8.79
C ASP A 96 42.90 -4.46 -7.32
N LEU A 97 44.15 -4.63 -6.93
CA LEU A 97 44.49 -5.00 -5.56
C LEU A 97 44.41 -3.78 -4.64
N VAL A 98 43.65 -3.91 -3.55
CA VAL A 98 43.59 -2.92 -2.47
C VAL A 98 44.41 -3.44 -1.29
N THR A 99 45.43 -2.69 -0.88
CA THR A 99 46.18 -3.00 0.34
C THR A 99 45.35 -2.61 1.57
N VAL A 100 45.12 -3.56 2.47
CA VAL A 100 44.37 -3.33 3.72
C VAL A 100 45.24 -2.56 4.72
N GLY A 101 44.84 -1.34 5.05
CA GLY A 101 45.52 -0.50 6.05
C GLY A 101 45.03 -0.77 7.48
N ASN A 102 45.75 -0.22 8.46
CA ASN A 102 45.44 -0.38 9.89
C ASN A 102 44.03 0.08 10.25
N ASP A 103 43.53 1.16 9.63
CA ASP A 103 42.19 1.69 9.89
C ASP A 103 41.07 0.75 9.45
N ALA A 104 41.34 -0.19 8.55
CA ALA A 104 40.39 -1.20 8.10
C ALA A 104 40.52 -2.52 8.88
N TRP A 105 41.53 -2.65 9.74
CA TRP A 105 41.72 -3.85 10.55
C TRP A 105 40.70 -3.87 11.69
N ALA A 106 39.71 -4.76 11.56
CA ALA A 106 38.79 -5.13 12.63
C ALA A 106 38.05 -3.94 13.28
N THR A 107 37.61 -2.99 12.45
CA THR A 107 36.87 -1.80 12.88
C THR A 107 35.66 -2.16 13.74
N GLY A 108 35.72 -1.83 15.03
CA GLY A 108 34.62 -2.05 15.98
C GLY A 108 34.59 -3.44 16.64
N ASN A 109 35.43 -4.39 16.22
CA ASN A 109 35.57 -5.69 16.90
C ASN A 109 36.98 -6.27 16.72
N PRO A 110 38.00 -5.79 17.46
CA PRO A 110 39.40 -6.14 17.27
C PRO A 110 39.81 -7.50 17.85
N VAL A 111 38.88 -8.29 18.40
CA VAL A 111 39.23 -9.51 19.15
C VAL A 111 39.21 -10.73 18.23
N PHE A 112 40.27 -10.87 17.44
CA PHE A 112 40.96 -12.13 17.13
C PHE A 112 42.45 -11.86 16.98
#